data_AF-A0A965JJP5-F1
#
_entry.id   AF-A0A965JJP5-F1
#
_cell.length_a   1.000
_cell.length_b   1.000
_cell.length_c   1.000
_cell.angle_alpha   90.00
_cell.angle_beta   90.00
_cell.angle_gamma   90.00
#
_symmetry.space_group_name_H-M   'P 1'
#
loop_
_entity.id
_entity.type
_entity.pdbx_description
1 polymer ?
#
loop_
_entity_poly.entity_id
_entity_poly.type
_entity_poly.pdbx_seq_one_letter_code
_entity_poly.pdbx_strand_id
1 'polypeptide(L)'
;LRDISLLPLDDIPPPAPQRSAGASAAREAAPAQWVETGQPSLFASNDEVNPVEQAVLLAQGIQPLPEEGLSLKDHLVNIERGLIQQALERAKGNVSQTAKLLQLQRTTLIEKINKYGMR
;
A
#
# COMPACT_ATOMS: atom_id res chain seq x y z
N LEU A 1 19.84 17.53 -33.38
CA LEU A 1 20.02 17.19 -31.96
C LEU A 1 20.33 18.47 -31.21
N ARG A 2 19.36 19.05 -30.52
CA ARG A 2 19.60 20.09 -29.50
C ARG A 2 18.53 19.93 -28.41
N ASP A 3 19.03 19.53 -27.25
CA ASP A 3 18.54 19.74 -25.88
C ASP A 3 17.05 19.78 -25.59
N ILE A 4 16.55 18.66 -25.05
CA ILE A 4 15.43 18.66 -24.09
C ILE A 4 16.04 19.09 -22.75
N SER A 5 16.27 20.39 -22.61
CA SER A 5 16.51 21.00 -21.31
C SER A 5 15.16 21.09 -20.60
N LEU A 6 14.95 20.17 -19.68
CA LEU A 6 13.92 20.17 -18.64
C LEU A 6 13.85 21.56 -18.00
N LEU A 7 12.78 22.30 -18.28
CA LEU A 7 12.42 23.46 -17.47
C LEU A 7 11.86 22.93 -16.14
N PRO A 8 12.31 23.46 -14.99
CA PRO A 8 11.83 23.01 -13.69
C PRO A 8 10.32 23.24 -13.56
N LEU A 9 9.61 22.20 -13.13
CA LEU A 9 8.17 22.17 -12.91
C LEU A 9 7.85 22.82 -11.55
N ASP A 10 8.23 24.07 -11.38
CA ASP A 10 7.91 24.87 -10.21
C ASP A 10 7.26 26.19 -10.66
N ASP A 11 6.04 26.39 -10.16
CA ASP A 11 5.31 27.64 -10.08
C ASP A 11 4.86 28.30 -11.41
N ILE A 12 3.83 27.72 -12.03
CA ILE A 12 2.97 28.46 -12.97
C ILE A 12 1.80 29.01 -12.15
N PRO A 13 1.77 30.32 -11.83
CA PRO A 13 0.61 30.91 -11.16
C PRO A 13 -0.62 30.83 -12.08
N PRO A 14 -1.83 30.59 -11.55
CA PRO A 14 -3.03 30.53 -12.37
C PRO A 14 -3.23 31.87 -13.10
N PRO A 15 -3.68 31.86 -14.38
CA PRO A 15 -3.88 33.09 -15.13
C PRO A 15 -4.96 33.95 -14.47
N ALA A 16 -4.62 35.21 -14.20
CA ALA A 16 -5.53 36.20 -13.63
C ALA A 16 -6.76 36.44 -14.53
N PRO A 17 -7.97 36.61 -13.95
CA PRO A 17 -9.17 36.85 -14.73
C PRO A 17 -9.14 38.26 -15.36
N GLN A 18 -9.19 38.33 -16.69
CA GLN A 18 -9.36 39.60 -17.41
C GLN A 18 -10.81 40.10 -17.21
N ARG A 19 -10.97 41.17 -16.40
CA ARG A 19 -12.25 41.88 -16.23
C ARG A 19 -12.39 42.91 -17.37
N SER A 20 -13.37 42.73 -18.24
CA SER A 20 -13.89 43.81 -19.09
C SER A 20 -15.15 44.42 -18.46
N ALA A 21 -15.22 45.75 -18.50
CA ALA A 21 -16.21 46.58 -17.84
C ALA A 21 -17.55 46.63 -18.58
N GLY A 22 -18.67 46.67 -17.84
CA GLY A 22 -20.00 47.00 -18.35
C GLY A 22 -21.14 46.72 -17.35
N ALA A 23 -21.68 47.78 -16.74
CA ALA A 23 -22.75 47.89 -15.73
C ALA A 23 -23.94 46.90 -15.87
N SER A 24 -24.24 46.07 -14.87
CA SER A 24 -25.04 46.31 -13.64
C SER A 24 -26.57 46.20 -13.81
N ALA A 25 -27.10 44.97 -13.64
CA ALA A 25 -28.30 44.67 -12.85
C ALA A 25 -28.52 43.14 -12.71
N ALA A 26 -27.95 42.59 -11.65
CA ALA A 26 -28.46 41.49 -10.82
C ALA A 26 -29.10 40.26 -11.51
N ARG A 27 -28.28 39.43 -12.13
CA ARG A 27 -28.32 37.99 -11.84
C ARG A 27 -27.03 37.69 -11.10
N GLU A 28 -27.10 37.68 -9.77
CA GLU A 28 -26.05 37.14 -8.92
C GLU A 28 -25.73 35.74 -9.43
N ALA A 29 -24.63 35.63 -10.17
CA ALA A 29 -24.03 34.36 -10.49
C ALA A 29 -23.63 33.76 -9.14
N ALA A 30 -24.44 32.81 -8.69
CA ALA A 30 -24.21 32.04 -7.49
C ALA A 30 -22.72 31.68 -7.40
N PRO A 31 -22.09 31.82 -6.22
CA PRO A 31 -20.75 31.28 -6.06
C PRO A 31 -20.82 29.83 -6.53
N ALA A 32 -19.81 29.38 -7.29
CA ALA A 32 -19.63 27.97 -7.56
C ALA A 32 -19.41 27.29 -6.19
N GLN A 33 -20.52 27.03 -5.51
CA GLN A 33 -20.63 26.15 -4.39
C GLN A 33 -20.27 24.83 -5.02
N TRP A 34 -19.04 24.38 -4.76
CA TRP A 34 -18.80 22.96 -4.70
C TRP A 34 -19.90 22.43 -3.79
N VAL A 35 -20.97 21.91 -4.40
CA VAL A 35 -21.92 21.09 -3.67
C VAL A 35 -21.04 19.94 -3.25
N GLU A 36 -20.61 20.02 -2.00
CA GLU A 36 -20.08 18.92 -1.22
C GLU A 36 -21.18 17.87 -1.26
N THR A 37 -21.27 17.14 -2.38
CA THR A 37 -22.15 15.98 -2.53
C THR A 37 -21.73 15.08 -1.40
N GLY A 38 -22.56 15.07 -0.35
CA GLY A 38 -22.17 14.73 1.00
C GLY A 38 -21.14 13.64 0.99
N GLN A 39 -19.90 14.00 1.29
CA GLN A 39 -18.89 13.02 1.59
C GLN A 39 -19.53 12.18 2.70
N PRO A 40 -19.77 10.86 2.52
CA PRO A 40 -19.82 10.03 3.70
C PRO A 40 -18.46 10.28 4.34
N SER A 41 -18.47 10.82 5.55
CA SER A 41 -17.27 10.96 6.34
C SER A 41 -16.64 9.57 6.45
N LEU A 42 -15.71 9.25 5.56
CA LEU A 42 -14.91 8.02 5.58
C LEU A 42 -13.94 8.02 6.76
N PHE A 43 -13.88 9.14 7.48
CA PHE A 43 -13.32 9.27 8.81
C PHE A 43 -14.47 9.35 9.81
N ALA A 44 -15.34 8.34 9.82
CA ALA A 44 -15.94 7.97 11.10
C ALA A 44 -14.74 7.57 11.97
N SER A 45 -14.43 8.35 12.99
CA SER A 45 -13.49 7.94 14.03
C SER A 45 -14.01 6.65 14.62
N ASN A 46 -13.50 5.52 14.10
CA ASN A 46 -13.92 4.18 14.47
C ASN A 46 -13.17 3.76 15.75
N ASP A 47 -13.17 4.64 16.76
CA ASP A 47 -12.52 4.41 18.05
C ASP A 47 -13.19 3.27 18.84
N GLU A 48 -14.36 2.79 18.40
CA GLU A 48 -14.98 1.59 18.92
C GLU A 48 -14.75 0.42 17.95
N VAL A 49 -13.71 -0.37 18.23
CA VAL A 49 -13.48 -1.61 17.50
C VAL A 49 -14.60 -2.60 17.85
N ASN A 50 -15.47 -2.91 16.87
CA ASN A 50 -16.55 -3.87 17.07
C ASN A 50 -15.96 -5.26 17.35
N PRO A 51 -16.24 -5.88 18.52
CA PRO A 51 -15.65 -7.15 18.90
C PRO A 51 -16.02 -8.30 17.96
N VAL A 52 -17.18 -8.22 17.28
CA VAL A 52 -17.59 -9.21 16.27
C VAL A 52 -16.72 -9.11 15.03
N GLU A 53 -16.47 -7.89 14.55
CA GLU A 53 -15.60 -7.65 13.39
C GLU A 53 -14.17 -8.06 13.69
N GLN A 54 -13.68 -7.76 14.90
CA GLN A 54 -12.35 -8.16 15.35
C GLN A 54 -12.23 -9.70 15.43
N ALA A 55 -13.24 -10.39 15.96
CA ALA A 55 -13.26 -11.85 15.99
C ALA A 55 -13.24 -12.47 14.59
N VAL A 56 -14.01 -11.91 13.64
CA VAL A 56 -14.01 -12.36 12.24
C VAL A 56 -12.65 -12.13 11.57
N LEU A 57 -12.03 -10.96 11.80
CA LEU A 57 -10.71 -10.62 11.27
C LEU A 57 -9.64 -11.61 11.74
N LEU A 58 -9.61 -11.88 13.05
CA LEU A 58 -8.70 -12.85 13.66
C LEU A 58 -8.95 -14.28 13.16
N ALA A 59 -10.21 -14.68 12.98
CA ALA A 59 -10.57 -16.00 12.45
C ALA A 59 -10.11 -16.19 10.99
N GLN A 60 -10.03 -15.10 10.21
CA GLN A 60 -9.45 -15.10 8.86
C GLN A 60 -7.92 -15.07 8.85
N GLY A 61 -7.28 -15.05 10.02
CA GLY A 61 -5.83 -14.97 10.17
C GLY A 61 -5.26 -13.57 9.93
N ILE A 62 -6.12 -12.56 9.81
CA ILE A 62 -5.69 -11.16 9.69
C ILE A 62 -5.42 -10.65 11.11
N GLN A 63 -4.14 -10.46 11.43
CA GLN A 63 -3.71 -9.90 12.70
C GLN A 63 -3.64 -8.37 12.57
N PRO A 64 -4.30 -7.59 13.46
CA PRO A 64 -4.11 -6.15 13.49
C PRO A 64 -2.66 -5.81 13.84
N LEU A 65 -2.17 -4.69 13.33
CA LEU A 65 -0.85 -4.19 13.69
C LEU A 65 -0.84 -3.82 15.19
N PRO A 66 0.15 -4.27 15.97
CA PRO A 66 0.26 -3.92 17.38
C PRO A 66 0.52 -2.42 17.57
N GLU A 67 0.11 -1.86 18.72
CA GLU A 67 0.23 -0.43 19.03
C GLU A 67 1.70 0.03 19.09
N GLU A 68 2.60 -0.84 19.54
CA GLU A 68 4.04 -0.64 19.53
C GLU A 68 4.67 -0.70 18.13
N GLY A 69 3.90 -1.12 17.12
CA GLY A 69 4.36 -1.36 15.75
C GLY A 69 5.10 -2.70 15.57
N LEU A 70 5.41 -3.03 14.32
CA LEU A 70 6.11 -4.27 13.96
C LEU A 70 7.19 -4.00 12.91
N SER A 71 8.36 -4.63 13.10
CA SER A 71 9.41 -4.66 12.08
C SER A 71 8.94 -5.51 10.89
N LEU A 72 8.49 -4.83 9.82
CA LEU A 72 8.03 -5.49 8.60
C LEU A 72 9.12 -6.38 7.99
N LYS A 73 10.38 -5.96 8.10
CA LYS A 73 11.52 -6.74 7.61
C LYS A 73 11.61 -8.10 8.29
N ASP A 74 11.52 -8.13 9.63
CA ASP A 74 11.62 -9.39 10.39
C ASP A 74 10.37 -10.25 10.19
N HIS A 75 9.20 -9.62 10.08
CA HIS A 75 7.96 -10.32 9.79
C HIS A 75 7.99 -11.04 8.43
N LEU A 76 8.45 -10.36 7.37
CA LEU A 76 8.60 -10.97 6.05
C LEU A 76 9.62 -12.11 6.05
N VAL A 77 10.71 -11.99 6.82
CA VAL A 77 11.69 -13.08 6.99
C VAL A 77 11.04 -14.30 7.67
N ASN A 78 10.19 -14.09 8.67
CA ASN A 78 9.49 -15.18 9.35
C ASN A 78 8.46 -15.86 8.43
N ILE A 79 7.70 -15.09 7.66
CA ILE A 79 6.78 -15.63 6.64
C ILE A 79 7.57 -16.45 5.62
N GLU A 80 8.65 -15.89 5.08
CA GLU A 80 9.50 -16.56 4.09
C GLU A 80 10.08 -17.86 4.65
N ARG A 81 10.58 -17.84 5.88
CA ARG A 81 11.07 -19.05 6.58
C ARG A 81 9.99 -20.12 6.67
N GLY A 82 8.78 -19.74 7.08
CA GLY A 82 7.64 -20.65 7.17
C GLY A 82 7.26 -21.27 5.83
N LEU A 83 7.25 -20.49 4.75
CA LEU A 83 6.96 -20.98 3.40
C LEU A 83 8.05 -21.93 2.90
N ILE A 84 9.32 -21.62 3.15
CA ILE A 84 10.44 -22.51 2.80
C ILE A 84 10.32 -23.85 3.53
N GLN A 85 10.04 -23.83 4.84
CA GLN A 85 9.88 -25.04 5.64
C GLN A 85 8.73 -25.91 5.09
N GLN A 86 7.57 -25.31 4.84
CA GLN A 86 6.41 -26.01 4.30
C GLN A 86 6.65 -26.59 2.90
N ALA A 87 7.43 -25.91 2.07
CA ALA A 87 7.80 -26.39 0.75
C ALA A 87 8.83 -27.53 0.84
N LEU A 88 9.79 -27.45 1.77
CA LEU A 88 10.75 -28.51 2.06
C LEU A 88 10.05 -29.79 2.53
N GLU A 89 9.07 -29.66 3.43
CA GLU A 89 8.26 -30.78 3.91
C GLU A 89 7.48 -31.45 2.77
N ARG A 90 6.80 -30.66 1.93
CA ARG A 90 6.10 -31.18 0.74
C ARG A 90 7.05 -31.86 -0.26
N ALA A 91 8.27 -31.33 -0.40
CA ALA A 91 9.30 -31.87 -1.28
C ALA A 91 10.17 -32.96 -0.62
N LYS A 92 9.89 -33.36 0.62
CA LYS A 92 10.68 -34.34 1.41
C LYS A 92 12.17 -33.99 1.46
N GLY A 93 12.49 -32.72 1.66
CA GLY A 93 13.86 -32.21 1.71
C GLY A 93 14.55 -32.04 0.35
N ASN A 94 13.86 -32.30 -0.76
CA ASN A 94 14.44 -32.09 -2.08
C ASN A 94 14.49 -30.60 -2.43
N VAL A 95 15.68 -30.01 -2.33
CA VAL A 95 15.93 -28.59 -2.60
C VAL A 95 15.52 -28.17 -4.01
N SER A 96 15.74 -29.01 -5.03
CA SER A 96 15.39 -28.68 -6.41
C SER A 96 13.88 -28.64 -6.63
N GLN A 97 13.13 -29.54 -6.00
CA GLN A 97 11.65 -29.52 -6.06
C GLN A 97 11.06 -28.38 -5.23
N THR A 98 11.63 -28.11 -4.06
CA THR A 98 11.26 -26.97 -3.21
C THR A 98 11.43 -25.64 -3.97
N ALA A 99 12.57 -25.46 -4.64
CA ALA A 99 12.83 -24.27 -5.45
C ALA A 99 11.79 -24.09 -6.57
N LYS A 100 11.35 -25.18 -7.20
CA LYS A 100 10.26 -25.15 -8.19
C LYS A 100 8.92 -24.75 -7.58
N LEU A 101 8.57 -25.29 -6.40
CA LEU A 101 7.32 -24.97 -5.70
C LEU A 101 7.24 -23.48 -5.33
N LEU A 102 8.37 -22.91 -4.91
CA LEU A 102 8.48 -21.50 -4.54
C LEU A 102 8.79 -20.58 -5.72
N GLN A 103 8.95 -21.12 -6.93
CA GLN A 103 9.37 -20.38 -8.13
C GLN A 103 10.67 -19.59 -7.93
N LEU A 104 11.63 -20.16 -7.20
CA LEU A 104 12.95 -19.57 -6.92
C LEU A 104 14.06 -20.34 -7.66
N GLN A 105 15.18 -19.67 -7.90
CA GLN A 105 16.39 -20.35 -8.32
C GLN A 105 16.93 -21.23 -7.18
N ARG A 106 17.43 -22.42 -7.51
CA ARG A 106 17.98 -23.37 -6.53
C ARG A 106 19.10 -22.75 -5.70
N THR A 107 19.97 -21.95 -6.31
CA THR A 107 21.07 -21.24 -5.65
C THR A 107 20.56 -20.25 -4.62
N THR A 108 19.58 -19.40 -4.99
CA THR A 108 18.91 -18.47 -4.07
C THR A 108 18.26 -19.19 -2.89
N LEU A 109 17.60 -20.33 -3.14
CA LEU A 109 17.01 -21.12 -2.06
C LEU A 109 18.08 -21.65 -1.10
N ILE A 110 19.20 -22.16 -1.63
CA ILE A 110 20.31 -22.64 -0.80
C ILE A 110 20.87 -21.52 0.09
N GLU A 111 21.07 -20.33 -0.47
CA GLU A 111 21.52 -19.17 0.31
C GLU A 111 20.54 -18.81 1.43
N LYS A 112 19.23 -18.79 1.13
CA LYS A 112 18.18 -18.53 2.13
C LYS A 112 18.17 -19.59 3.24
N ILE A 113 18.23 -20.87 2.89
CA ILE A 113 18.30 -21.98 3.86
C ILE A 113 19.50 -21.82 4.79
N ASN A 114 20.67 -21.47 4.25
CA ASN A 114 21.89 -21.25 5.04
C ASN A 114 21.78 -20.03 5.93
N LYS A 115 21.27 -18.92 5.39
CA LYS A 115 21.06 -17.67 6.14
C LYS A 115 20.09 -17.86 7.29
N TYR A 116 19.10 -18.73 7.13
CA TYR A 116 18.07 -18.99 8.13
C TYR A 116 18.36 -20.18 9.05
N GLY A 117 19.46 -20.89 8.86
CA GLY A 117 19.86 -22.02 9.71
C GLY A 117 18.95 -23.25 9.59
N MET A 118 18.37 -23.49 8.41
CA MET A 118 17.40 -24.57 8.17
C MET A 118 18.02 -25.79 7.46
N ARG A 119 19.29 -26.10 7.72
CA ARG A 119 20.01 -27.23 7.09
C ARG A 119 19.90 -28.52 7.88
#